data_AF-A0A3B9AKF8-F1
#
_entry.id   AF-A0A3B9AKF8-F1
#
_cell.length_a   1.000
_cell.length_b   1.000
_cell.length_c   1.000
_cell.angle_alpha   90.00
_cell.angle_beta   90.00
_cell.angle_gamma   90.00
#
_symmetry.space_group_name_H-M   'P 1'
#
loop_
_entity.id
_entity.type
_entity.pdbx_description
1 polymer ?
#
loop_
_entity_poly.entity_id
_entity_poly.type
_entity_poly.pdbx_seq_one_letter_code
_entity_poly.pdbx_strand_id
1 'polypeptide(L)'
;MKNLKNLFLAVFAVSMTALTGCLHIIEEATFRNNGSGSYKMTLDMSEMKGMMDMFKGMAGDSTLTSGLEMGGDSTSIQTEGDYTPPSTTDAPEVEDPMGGLGEQMSSVAATIRGVDGISNVVEIKDTSNFQFGYSFDFVSVEALNRALRIINKDKYDSKVEEVFRYKGKSFERLGTGDIGEEMKKAMMNTGDEAEEGSMDMVKRFLADMSYKQIYHFPDRTVKKADNKLGEISDEGHTLTINIKPFDEEQQKKKASVATKVKLK
;
A
#
# COMPACT_ATOMS: atom_id res chain seq x y z
N MET A 1 12.03 42.72 14.36
CA MET A 1 12.77 41.44 14.20
C MET A 1 12.21 40.25 15.00
N LYS A 2 11.59 40.44 16.18
CA LYS A 2 11.00 39.32 16.96
C LYS A 2 9.83 38.60 16.26
N ASN A 3 8.99 39.35 15.54
CA ASN A 3 7.81 38.77 14.85
C ASN A 3 8.17 37.99 13.58
N LEU A 4 9.32 38.27 12.96
CA LEU A 4 9.81 37.53 11.78
C LEU A 4 10.40 36.16 12.17
N LYS A 5 11.02 36.07 13.35
CA LYS A 5 11.51 34.81 13.92
C LYS A 5 10.35 33.87 14.28
N ASN A 6 9.25 34.40 14.83
CA ASN A 6 8.06 33.60 15.14
C ASN A 6 7.30 33.15 13.89
N LEU A 7 7.32 33.95 12.81
CA LEU A 7 6.74 33.57 11.51
C LEU A 7 7.55 32.44 10.84
N PHE A 8 8.88 32.51 10.88
CA PHE A 8 9.75 31.44 10.37
C PHE A 8 9.59 30.13 11.15
N LEU A 9 9.47 30.20 12.49
CA LEU A 9 9.22 29.04 13.35
C LEU A 9 7.85 28.40 13.08
N ALA A 10 6.82 29.22 12.82
CA ALA A 10 5.50 28.72 12.47
C ALA A 10 5.46 28.05 11.07
N VAL A 11 6.18 28.60 10.09
CA VAL A 11 6.29 27.99 8.75
C VAL A 11 7.09 26.68 8.79
N PHE A 12 8.14 26.59 9.60
CA PHE A 12 8.92 25.36 9.77
C PHE A 12 8.13 24.27 10.53
N ALA A 13 7.32 24.65 11.52
CA ALA A 13 6.46 23.72 12.25
C ALA A 13 5.28 23.21 11.39
N VAL A 14 4.72 24.04 10.51
CA VAL A 14 3.67 23.65 9.55
C VAL A 14 4.24 22.83 8.38
N SER A 15 5.52 22.99 8.05
CA SER A 15 6.23 22.18 7.04
C SER A 15 6.47 20.74 7.50
N MET A 16 6.52 20.47 8.81
CA MET A 16 6.71 19.11 9.35
C MET A 16 5.42 18.28 9.42
N THR A 17 4.26 18.88 9.19
CA THR A 17 2.96 18.18 9.17
C THR A 17 2.47 17.83 7.77
N ALA A 18 3.30 18.04 6.73
CA ALA A 18 2.88 17.93 5.32
C ALA A 18 3.38 16.67 4.57
N LEU A 19 4.01 15.71 5.26
CA LEU A 19 4.49 14.45 4.67
C LEU A 19 3.54 13.28 4.99
N THR A 20 2.24 13.47 4.77
CA THR A 20 1.20 12.53 5.19
C THR A 20 0.73 11.69 4.01
N GLY A 21 1.27 10.47 3.83
CA GLY A 21 0.81 9.53 2.80
C GLY A 21 1.74 8.42 2.27
N CYS A 22 2.59 7.74 3.06
CA CYS A 22 3.63 6.84 2.48
C CYS A 22 3.14 5.57 1.74
N LEU A 23 1.85 5.22 1.80
CA LEU A 23 1.30 4.00 1.20
C LEU A 23 -0.06 4.23 0.54
N HIS A 24 -0.15 3.97 -0.75
CA HIS A 24 -1.40 4.01 -1.50
C HIS A 24 -1.63 2.69 -2.22
N ILE A 25 -2.76 2.04 -1.91
CA ILE A 25 -3.21 0.85 -2.62
C ILE A 25 -4.23 1.29 -3.66
N ILE A 26 -3.99 0.97 -4.93
CA ILE A 26 -4.83 1.36 -6.06
C ILE A 26 -5.40 0.10 -6.70
N GLU A 27 -6.72 -0.08 -6.57
CA GLU A 27 -7.52 -1.08 -7.29
C GLU A 27 -8.16 -0.41 -8.51
N GLU A 28 -7.74 -0.77 -9.70
CA GLU A 28 -8.28 -0.25 -10.95
C GLU A 28 -8.88 -1.40 -11.76
N ALA A 29 -10.12 -1.24 -12.21
CA ALA A 29 -10.81 -2.26 -13.00
C ALA A 29 -11.66 -1.64 -14.11
N THR A 30 -11.52 -2.17 -15.31
CA THR A 30 -12.31 -1.79 -16.47
C THR A 30 -13.34 -2.87 -16.76
N PHE A 31 -14.61 -2.49 -16.97
CA PHE A 31 -15.70 -3.42 -17.27
C PHE A 31 -16.39 -3.08 -18.60
N ARG A 32 -16.36 -4.02 -19.55
CA ARG A 32 -17.03 -3.90 -20.85
C ARG A 32 -18.39 -4.59 -20.84
N ASN A 33 -19.29 -4.20 -21.75
CA ASN A 33 -20.66 -4.72 -21.81
C ASN A 33 -20.78 -6.24 -21.97
N ASN A 34 -19.77 -6.88 -22.56
CA ASN A 34 -19.69 -8.33 -22.70
C ASN A 34 -19.21 -9.06 -21.43
N GLY A 35 -18.91 -8.34 -20.35
CA GLY A 35 -18.39 -8.88 -19.09
C GLY A 35 -16.87 -9.04 -19.03
N SER A 36 -16.15 -8.77 -20.12
CA SER A 36 -14.68 -8.76 -20.17
C SER A 36 -14.11 -7.44 -19.67
N GLY A 37 -12.80 -7.39 -19.45
CA GLY A 37 -12.14 -6.21 -18.92
C GLY A 37 -10.69 -6.41 -18.56
N SER A 38 -10.18 -5.44 -17.81
CA SER A 38 -8.83 -5.47 -17.24
C SER A 38 -8.90 -5.15 -15.75
N TYR A 39 -7.99 -5.74 -14.98
CA TYR A 39 -7.84 -5.52 -13.55
C TYR A 39 -6.38 -5.19 -13.25
N LYS A 40 -6.15 -4.23 -12.37
CA LYS A 40 -4.83 -3.81 -11.92
C LYS A 40 -4.89 -3.52 -10.42
N MET A 41 -3.94 -4.09 -9.70
CA MET A 41 -3.70 -3.77 -8.29
C MET A 41 -2.28 -3.21 -8.20
N THR A 42 -2.14 -2.02 -7.62
CA THR A 42 -0.84 -1.36 -7.44
C THR A 42 -0.68 -0.92 -6.00
N LEU A 43 0.46 -1.27 -5.41
CA LEU A 43 0.98 -0.69 -4.19
C LEU A 43 1.95 0.42 -4.59
N ASP A 44 1.55 1.66 -4.35
CA ASP A 44 2.35 2.85 -4.59
C ASP A 44 2.94 3.33 -3.25
N MET A 45 4.26 3.27 -3.16
CA MET A 45 5.06 3.73 -2.02
C MET A 45 6.06 4.79 -2.45
N SER A 46 5.78 5.49 -3.56
CA SER A 46 6.65 6.54 -4.09
C SER A 46 6.94 7.63 -3.05
N GLU A 47 5.98 7.95 -2.17
CA GLU A 47 6.17 8.89 -1.08
C GLU A 47 7.15 8.38 -0.01
N MET A 48 7.26 7.07 0.18
CA MET A 48 8.24 6.47 1.12
C MET A 48 9.68 6.69 0.64
N LYS A 49 9.91 6.79 -0.69
CA LYS A 49 11.24 7.08 -1.24
C LYS A 49 11.79 8.40 -0.68
N GLY A 50 10.97 9.45 -0.64
CA GLY A 50 11.38 10.75 -0.11
C GLY A 50 11.80 10.67 1.36
N MET A 51 11.08 9.88 2.16
CA MET A 51 11.42 9.65 3.56
C MET A 51 12.71 8.83 3.72
N MET A 52 12.89 7.76 2.93
CA MET A 52 14.11 6.95 2.94
C MET A 52 15.34 7.74 2.49
N ASP A 53 15.21 8.57 1.46
CA ASP A 53 16.29 9.42 0.96
C ASP A 53 16.67 10.49 2.00
N MET A 54 15.68 11.04 2.71
CA MET A 54 15.92 11.96 3.83
C MET A 54 16.58 11.26 5.03
N PHE A 55 16.16 10.04 5.36
CA PHE A 55 16.75 9.25 6.44
C PHE A 55 18.19 8.84 6.12
N LYS A 56 18.47 8.40 4.89
CA LYS A 56 19.83 8.14 4.40
C LYS A 56 20.69 9.40 4.41
N GLY A 57 20.11 10.55 4.06
CA GLY A 57 20.77 11.85 4.13
C GLY A 57 21.11 12.31 5.55
N MET A 58 20.26 12.02 6.53
CA MET A 58 20.52 12.30 7.96
C MET A 58 21.45 11.28 8.61
N ALA A 59 21.41 10.01 8.19
CA ALA A 59 22.35 8.97 8.63
C ALA A 59 23.75 9.11 8.01
N GLY A 60 23.91 10.01 7.03
CA GLY A 60 25.15 10.24 6.28
C GLY A 60 26.21 11.13 6.96
N ASP A 61 26.00 11.59 8.20
CA ASP A 61 27.03 12.35 8.96
C ASP A 61 27.01 12.06 10.46
N SER A 62 26.79 10.80 10.82
CA SER A 62 27.19 10.30 12.13
C SER A 62 28.03 9.07 11.89
N THR A 63 29.34 9.26 12.07
CA THR A 63 30.32 8.20 12.22
C THR A 63 29.74 7.04 13.02
N LEU A 64 29.29 6.01 12.31
CA LEU A 64 29.15 4.65 12.82
C LEU A 64 30.57 4.13 13.04
N THR A 65 31.20 4.63 14.10
CA THR A 65 32.36 4.01 14.73
C THR A 65 31.97 3.75 16.18
N SER A 66 31.71 2.46 16.43
CA SER A 66 32.18 1.76 17.63
C SER A 66 31.47 2.05 18.96
N GLY A 67 30.85 1.00 19.49
CA GLY A 67 30.88 0.74 20.94
C GLY A 67 29.66 1.17 21.74
N LEU A 68 28.58 0.38 21.68
CA LEU A 68 27.73 0.17 22.84
C LEU A 68 28.16 -1.13 23.52
N GLU A 69 29.36 -1.13 24.10
CA GLU A 69 29.68 -2.02 25.21
C GLU A 69 29.21 -1.33 26.49
N MET A 70 28.10 -1.82 27.03
CA MET A 70 27.74 -1.62 28.43
C MET A 70 28.67 -2.48 29.29
N GLY A 71 29.58 -1.85 30.03
CA GLY A 71 30.20 -2.50 31.19
C GLY A 71 31.58 -1.98 31.57
N GLY A 72 31.67 -1.46 32.79
CA GLY A 72 32.84 -1.74 33.63
C GLY A 72 34.07 -0.84 33.48
N ASP A 73 34.15 0.13 34.38
CA ASP A 73 35.32 0.43 35.20
C ASP A 73 36.73 0.56 34.57
N SER A 74 37.28 1.75 34.79
CA SER A 74 38.68 2.17 34.82
C SER A 74 39.74 1.05 34.96
N THR A 75 40.68 0.99 34.01
CA THR A 75 42.13 1.26 34.20
C THR A 75 43.00 0.54 33.14
N SER A 76 43.80 1.34 32.44
CA SER A 76 45.14 1.05 31.87
C SER A 76 45.39 -0.23 31.03
N ILE A 77 45.88 -0.05 29.80
CA ILE A 77 47.28 -0.33 29.38
C ILE A 77 47.42 -0.14 27.85
N GLN A 78 48.49 0.55 27.44
CA GLN A 78 48.95 0.70 26.06
C GLN A 78 49.53 -0.61 25.52
N THR A 79 49.21 -1.00 24.29
CA THR A 79 50.08 -1.87 23.47
C THR A 79 49.84 -1.56 22.00
N GLU A 80 50.91 -1.18 21.30
CA GLU A 80 50.97 -1.05 19.85
C GLU A 80 50.82 -2.43 19.20
N GLY A 81 49.80 -2.60 18.36
CA GLY A 81 49.54 -3.80 17.59
C GLY A 81 49.12 -3.42 16.18
N ASP A 82 49.81 -4.01 15.21
CA ASP A 82 49.65 -3.86 13.76
C ASP A 82 48.20 -4.10 13.33
N TYR A 83 47.48 -3.02 13.02
CA TYR A 83 46.06 -3.09 12.60
C TYR A 83 46.00 -3.21 11.08
N THR A 84 45.95 -4.44 10.56
CA THR A 84 45.39 -4.69 9.23
C THR A 84 43.87 -4.51 9.31
N PRO A 85 43.26 -3.56 8.58
CA PRO A 85 41.81 -3.39 8.59
C PRO A 85 41.14 -4.67 8.09
N PRO A 86 40.08 -5.15 8.75
CA PRO A 86 39.38 -6.35 8.32
C PRO A 86 38.78 -6.10 6.92
N SER A 87 39.02 -7.05 6.02
CA SER A 87 38.42 -7.13 4.70
C SER A 87 36.89 -7.05 4.80
N THR A 88 36.31 -6.13 4.04
CA THR A 88 34.88 -5.80 3.95
C THR A 88 34.05 -6.89 3.28
N THR A 89 34.09 -8.13 3.78
CA THR A 89 33.35 -9.25 3.15
C THR A 89 32.18 -9.78 3.96
N ASP A 90 31.93 -9.29 5.18
CA ASP A 90 30.81 -9.74 6.01
C ASP A 90 30.03 -8.54 6.60
N ALA A 91 29.62 -7.59 5.75
CA ALA A 91 28.48 -6.76 6.11
C ALA A 91 27.24 -7.64 6.02
N PRO A 92 26.40 -7.77 7.07
CA PRO A 92 25.11 -8.43 6.92
C PRO A 92 24.38 -7.68 5.80
N GLU A 93 24.01 -8.40 4.74
CA GLU A 93 23.15 -7.85 3.70
C GLU A 93 21.97 -7.23 4.44
N VAL A 94 21.81 -5.91 4.30
CA VAL A 94 20.57 -5.26 4.72
C VAL A 94 19.52 -5.86 3.80
N GLU A 95 18.84 -6.90 4.27
CA GLU A 95 17.73 -7.53 3.55
C GLU A 95 16.85 -6.39 3.08
N ASP A 96 16.70 -6.23 1.76
CA ASP A 96 15.84 -5.21 1.20
C ASP A 96 14.43 -5.47 1.74
N PRO A 97 13.91 -4.68 2.70
CA PRO A 97 12.61 -4.96 3.30
C PRO A 97 11.50 -4.86 2.25
N MET A 98 11.79 -4.27 1.08
CA MET A 98 10.92 -4.22 -0.09
C MET A 98 11.12 -5.39 -1.05
N GLY A 99 12.25 -6.10 -0.97
CA GLY A 99 12.54 -7.29 -1.76
C GLY A 99 11.49 -8.38 -1.55
N GLY A 100 11.15 -8.65 -0.29
CA GLY A 100 10.12 -9.63 0.08
C GLY A 100 8.72 -9.27 -0.45
N LEU A 101 8.36 -7.99 -0.50
CA LEU A 101 7.10 -7.54 -1.07
C LEU A 101 7.07 -7.74 -2.59
N GLY A 102 8.16 -7.37 -3.28
CA GLY A 102 8.31 -7.58 -4.71
C GLY A 102 8.18 -9.06 -5.09
N GLU A 103 8.81 -9.95 -4.32
CA GLU A 103 8.71 -11.41 -4.50
C GLU A 103 7.29 -11.93 -4.26
N GLN A 104 6.60 -11.45 -3.22
CA GLN A 104 5.19 -11.79 -2.99
C GLN A 104 4.30 -11.40 -4.17
N MET A 105 4.46 -10.19 -4.71
CA MET A 105 3.69 -9.74 -5.89
C MET A 105 4.04 -10.54 -7.15
N SER A 106 5.32 -10.91 -7.32
CA SER A 106 5.78 -11.78 -8.43
C SER A 106 5.11 -13.15 -8.36
N SER A 107 5.02 -13.74 -7.17
CA SER A 107 4.37 -15.03 -6.93
C SER A 107 2.86 -14.98 -7.26
N VAL A 108 2.19 -13.89 -6.87
CA VAL A 108 0.78 -13.66 -7.22
C VAL A 108 0.60 -13.63 -8.74
N ALA A 109 1.41 -12.83 -9.45
CA ALA A 109 1.35 -12.73 -10.90
C ALA A 109 1.60 -14.09 -11.60
N ALA A 110 2.55 -14.89 -11.09
CA ALA A 110 2.79 -16.23 -11.61
C ALA A 110 1.58 -17.16 -11.40
N THR A 111 0.93 -17.09 -10.25
CA THR A 111 -0.21 -17.96 -9.91
C THR A 111 -1.43 -17.66 -10.77
N ILE A 112 -1.71 -16.38 -11.06
CA ILE A 112 -2.89 -16.01 -11.86
C ILE A 112 -2.76 -16.32 -13.36
N ARG A 113 -1.53 -16.52 -13.88
CA ARG A 113 -1.31 -16.93 -15.29
C ARG A 113 -1.96 -18.26 -15.64
N GLY A 114 -2.15 -19.14 -14.66
CA GLY A 114 -2.78 -20.45 -14.84
C GLY A 114 -4.32 -20.43 -14.77
N VAL A 115 -4.95 -19.25 -14.61
CA VAL A 115 -6.39 -19.16 -14.39
C VAL A 115 -7.13 -19.09 -15.73
N ASP A 116 -8.03 -20.04 -15.95
CA ASP A 116 -8.88 -20.04 -17.14
C ASP A 116 -9.68 -18.74 -17.28
N GLY A 117 -9.61 -18.13 -18.47
CA GLY A 117 -10.21 -16.84 -18.77
C GLY A 117 -9.40 -15.61 -18.35
N ILE A 118 -8.17 -15.78 -17.87
CA ILE A 118 -7.21 -14.70 -17.60
C ILE A 118 -6.13 -14.66 -18.69
N SER A 119 -5.72 -13.45 -19.09
CA SER A 119 -4.66 -13.23 -20.08
C SER A 119 -3.89 -11.93 -19.80
N ASN A 120 -2.85 -11.65 -20.57
CA ASN A 120 -2.06 -10.41 -20.49
C ASN A 120 -1.60 -10.08 -19.06
N VAL A 121 -1.15 -11.10 -18.33
CA VAL A 121 -0.66 -10.92 -16.96
C VAL A 121 0.69 -10.21 -16.96
N VAL A 122 0.71 -9.00 -16.41
CA VAL A 122 1.89 -8.16 -16.26
C VAL A 122 2.19 -8.01 -14.78
N GLU A 123 3.45 -8.25 -14.42
CA GLU A 123 3.98 -7.90 -13.10
C GLU A 123 4.44 -6.44 -13.13
N ILE A 124 4.05 -5.69 -12.11
CA ILE A 124 4.49 -4.32 -11.90
C ILE A 124 5.58 -4.37 -10.84
N LYS A 125 6.82 -4.09 -11.25
CA LYS A 125 7.99 -4.03 -10.36
C LYS A 125 8.84 -2.82 -10.75
N ASP A 126 8.41 -1.65 -10.30
CA ASP A 126 9.14 -0.40 -10.47
C ASP A 126 9.82 -0.04 -9.15
N THR A 127 11.05 -0.51 -8.98
CA THR A 127 11.89 -0.19 -7.82
C THR A 127 12.39 1.25 -7.82
N SER A 128 12.29 1.96 -8.95
CA SER A 128 12.74 3.36 -9.05
C SER A 128 11.70 4.30 -8.45
N ASN A 129 10.42 4.02 -8.71
CA ASN A 129 9.27 4.78 -8.20
C ASN A 129 8.55 4.08 -7.05
N PHE A 130 9.07 2.95 -6.56
CA PHE A 130 8.47 2.16 -5.48
C PHE A 130 7.02 1.76 -5.76
N GLN A 131 6.74 1.34 -7.00
CA GLN A 131 5.43 0.83 -7.40
C GLN A 131 5.52 -0.67 -7.67
N PHE A 132 4.69 -1.43 -6.97
CA PHE A 132 4.64 -2.88 -7.06
C PHE A 132 3.22 -3.36 -7.29
N GLY A 133 3.02 -4.47 -7.97
CA GLY A 133 1.68 -5.01 -8.17
C GLY A 133 1.56 -5.91 -9.39
N TYR A 134 0.36 -6.00 -9.92
CA TYR A 134 0.06 -6.82 -11.08
C TYR A 134 -1.13 -6.26 -11.86
N SER A 135 -1.20 -6.61 -13.13
CA SER A 135 -2.39 -6.40 -13.95
C SER A 135 -2.67 -7.60 -14.83
N PHE A 136 -3.92 -7.77 -15.24
CA PHE A 136 -4.33 -8.81 -16.17
C PHE A 136 -5.65 -8.45 -16.86
N ASP A 137 -5.90 -9.10 -17.99
CA ASP A 137 -7.19 -9.06 -18.67
C ASP A 137 -8.02 -10.28 -18.31
N PHE A 138 -9.34 -10.10 -18.22
CA PHE A 138 -10.29 -11.17 -17.94
C PHE A 138 -11.39 -11.22 -19.02
N VAL A 139 -11.79 -12.42 -19.42
CA VAL A 139 -12.83 -12.61 -20.43
C VAL A 139 -14.25 -12.52 -19.86
N SER A 140 -14.40 -12.71 -18.55
CA SER A 140 -15.68 -12.61 -17.84
C SER A 140 -15.49 -12.24 -16.36
N VAL A 141 -16.55 -11.75 -15.72
CA VAL A 141 -16.54 -11.39 -14.28
C VAL A 141 -16.31 -12.62 -13.41
N GLU A 142 -16.76 -13.79 -13.85
CA GLU A 142 -16.49 -15.07 -13.18
C GLU A 142 -15.00 -15.42 -13.23
N ALA A 143 -14.32 -15.15 -14.36
CA ALA A 143 -12.87 -15.32 -14.46
C ALA A 143 -12.12 -14.37 -13.51
N LEU A 144 -12.55 -13.10 -13.43
CA LEU A 144 -12.03 -12.14 -12.47
C LEU A 144 -12.20 -12.64 -11.02
N ASN A 145 -13.42 -13.04 -10.61
CA ASN A 145 -13.67 -13.54 -9.26
C ASN A 145 -12.84 -14.80 -8.94
N ARG A 146 -12.62 -15.70 -9.91
CA ARG A 146 -11.72 -16.87 -9.73
C ARG A 146 -10.28 -16.44 -9.46
N ALA A 147 -9.76 -15.48 -10.24
CA ALA A 147 -8.41 -14.96 -10.04
C ALA A 147 -8.27 -14.30 -8.67
N LEU A 148 -9.22 -13.45 -8.27
CA LEU A 148 -9.21 -12.77 -6.97
C LEU A 148 -9.28 -13.75 -5.79
N ARG A 149 -10.03 -14.84 -5.92
CA ARG A 149 -10.06 -15.89 -4.89
C ARG A 149 -8.70 -16.57 -4.70
N ILE A 150 -7.95 -16.76 -5.78
CA ILE A 150 -6.59 -17.34 -5.72
C ILE A 150 -5.64 -16.36 -5.05
N ILE A 151 -5.69 -15.08 -5.45
CA ILE A 151 -4.89 -14.00 -4.85
C ILE A 151 -5.14 -13.91 -3.34
N ASN A 152 -6.39 -14.11 -2.94
CA ASN A 152 -6.86 -13.97 -1.56
C ASN A 152 -6.78 -15.27 -0.74
N LYS A 153 -6.29 -16.38 -1.31
CA LYS A 153 -6.40 -17.71 -0.70
C LYS A 153 -5.71 -17.83 0.67
N ASP A 154 -4.58 -17.15 0.85
CA ASP A 154 -3.79 -17.22 2.08
C ASP A 154 -4.10 -16.07 3.07
N LYS A 155 -4.87 -15.07 2.63
CA LYS A 155 -5.14 -13.85 3.41
C LYS A 155 -6.57 -13.76 3.96
N TYR A 156 -7.48 -14.65 3.57
CA TYR A 156 -8.91 -14.57 3.93
C TYR A 156 -9.49 -15.91 4.34
N ASP A 157 -10.53 -15.90 5.20
CA ASP A 157 -11.38 -17.07 5.44
C ASP A 157 -11.94 -17.53 4.08
N SER A 158 -11.76 -18.81 3.78
CA SER A 158 -12.00 -19.53 2.50
C SER A 158 -13.41 -19.39 1.86
N LYS A 159 -14.26 -18.49 2.35
CA LYS A 159 -15.68 -18.33 2.05
C LYS A 159 -16.02 -17.16 1.12
N VAL A 160 -15.04 -16.37 0.68
CA VAL A 160 -15.30 -15.28 -0.27
C VAL A 160 -15.43 -15.85 -1.68
N GLU A 161 -16.67 -16.10 -2.11
CA GLU A 161 -16.98 -16.64 -3.45
C GLU A 161 -16.97 -15.56 -4.54
N GLU A 162 -17.38 -14.33 -4.21
CA GLU A 162 -17.52 -13.23 -5.16
C GLU A 162 -17.01 -11.92 -4.57
N VAL A 163 -16.34 -11.13 -5.41
CA VAL A 163 -15.88 -9.77 -5.12
C VAL A 163 -16.62 -8.75 -5.99
N PHE A 164 -16.86 -9.13 -7.25
CA PHE A 164 -17.56 -8.31 -8.24
C PHE A 164 -18.80 -9.01 -8.77
N ARG A 165 -19.85 -8.23 -9.04
CA ARG A 165 -21.00 -8.64 -9.85
C ARG A 165 -21.23 -7.62 -10.94
N TYR A 166 -21.40 -8.07 -12.17
CA TYR A 166 -21.73 -7.18 -13.27
C TYR A 166 -22.72 -7.84 -14.23
N LYS A 167 -23.93 -7.29 -14.29
CA LYS A 167 -25.02 -7.82 -15.11
C LYS A 167 -25.86 -6.69 -15.70
N GLY A 168 -25.85 -6.61 -17.03
CA GLY A 168 -26.62 -5.62 -17.78
C GLY A 168 -26.23 -4.19 -17.43
N LYS A 169 -27.09 -3.50 -16.66
CA LYS A 169 -26.88 -2.10 -16.23
C LYS A 169 -26.52 -1.97 -14.74
N SER A 170 -26.21 -3.08 -14.08
CA SER A 170 -25.90 -3.13 -12.66
C SER A 170 -24.50 -3.66 -12.45
N PHE A 171 -23.66 -2.86 -11.80
CA PHE A 171 -22.36 -3.24 -11.30
C PHE A 171 -22.37 -3.19 -9.78
N GLU A 172 -21.75 -4.17 -9.12
CA GLU A 172 -21.55 -4.17 -7.67
C GLU A 172 -20.12 -4.62 -7.34
N ARG A 173 -19.40 -3.82 -6.55
CA ARG A 173 -18.27 -4.27 -5.73
C ARG A 173 -18.85 -4.67 -4.37
N LEU A 174 -18.70 -5.94 -4.00
CA LEU A 174 -19.18 -6.44 -2.72
C LEU A 174 -18.24 -5.98 -1.59
N GLY A 175 -18.72 -5.98 -0.34
CA GLY A 175 -17.90 -5.63 0.83
C GLY A 175 -16.90 -6.71 1.25
N THR A 176 -16.85 -7.82 0.52
CA THR A 176 -15.90 -8.91 0.75
C THR A 176 -14.49 -8.50 0.30
N GLY A 177 -13.47 -8.95 1.02
CA GLY A 177 -12.09 -8.57 0.70
C GLY A 177 -11.75 -7.11 0.99
N ASP A 178 -12.38 -6.50 2.00
CA ASP A 178 -12.04 -5.14 2.45
C ASP A 178 -10.65 -5.16 3.11
N ILE A 179 -9.65 -4.71 2.36
CA ILE A 179 -8.25 -4.66 2.82
C ILE A 179 -8.10 -3.72 4.04
N GLY A 180 -8.94 -2.68 4.16
CA GLY A 180 -8.89 -1.77 5.30
C GLY A 180 -9.31 -2.45 6.60
N GLU A 181 -10.41 -3.21 6.58
CA GLU A 181 -10.86 -3.99 7.74
C GLU A 181 -9.89 -5.12 8.10
N GLU A 182 -9.33 -5.83 7.10
CA GLU A 182 -8.35 -6.89 7.38
C GLU A 182 -7.03 -6.34 7.89
N MET A 183 -6.55 -5.22 7.36
CA MET A 183 -5.35 -4.58 7.87
C MET A 183 -5.57 -4.11 9.31
N LYS A 184 -6.73 -3.52 9.61
CA LYS A 184 -7.09 -3.15 10.99
C LYS A 184 -7.10 -4.35 11.93
N LYS A 185 -7.64 -5.49 11.51
CA LYS A 185 -7.60 -6.74 12.30
C LYS A 185 -6.18 -7.26 12.49
N ALA A 186 -5.38 -7.31 11.42
CA ALA A 186 -3.99 -7.73 11.49
C ALA A 186 -3.21 -6.87 12.50
N MET A 187 -3.41 -5.55 12.47
CA MET A 187 -2.80 -4.61 13.40
C MET A 187 -3.24 -4.80 14.86
N MET A 188 -4.54 -5.05 15.08
CA MET A 188 -5.06 -5.33 16.42
C MET A 188 -4.49 -6.63 17.00
N ASN A 189 -4.27 -7.64 16.15
CA ASN A 189 -3.72 -8.93 16.57
C ASN A 189 -2.20 -8.90 16.78
N THR A 190 -1.44 -8.07 16.06
CA THR A 190 0.00 -7.82 16.34
C THR A 190 0.25 -6.98 17.59
N GLY A 191 -0.79 -6.38 18.18
CA GLY A 191 -0.67 -5.52 19.35
C GLY A 191 -0.28 -6.25 20.65
N ASP A 192 -0.39 -7.58 20.70
CA ASP A 192 -0.08 -8.37 21.89
C ASP A 192 1.41 -8.76 22.01
N GLU A 193 2.21 -8.63 20.94
CA GLU A 193 3.63 -9.04 20.90
C GLU A 193 4.62 -7.92 20.52
N ALA A 194 4.13 -6.73 20.15
CA ALA A 194 4.97 -5.62 19.70
C ALA A 194 5.25 -4.59 20.80
N GLU A 195 6.50 -4.12 20.93
CA GLU A 195 6.86 -3.03 21.86
C GLU A 195 6.05 -1.76 21.57
N GLU A 196 5.61 -1.07 22.63
CA GLU A 196 4.71 0.09 22.58
C GLU A 196 5.21 1.20 21.62
N GLY A 197 6.53 1.41 21.54
CA GLY A 197 7.16 2.38 20.62
C GLY A 197 7.12 1.97 19.14
N SER A 198 7.12 0.68 18.83
CA SER A 198 7.01 0.18 17.45
C SER A 198 5.58 0.34 16.91
N MET A 199 4.57 0.16 17.76
CA MET A 199 3.16 0.33 17.41
C MET A 199 2.81 1.77 17.06
N ASP A 200 3.37 2.75 17.76
CA ASP A 200 3.12 4.16 17.47
C ASP A 200 3.73 4.62 16.14
N MET A 201 4.87 4.03 15.74
CA MET A 201 5.45 4.26 14.42
C MET A 201 4.59 3.64 13.31
N VAL A 202 4.14 2.39 13.47
CA VAL A 202 3.29 1.70 12.50
C VAL A 202 1.92 2.39 12.38
N LYS A 203 1.32 2.83 13.49
CA LYS A 203 0.06 3.60 13.47
C LYS A 203 0.21 4.90 12.69
N ARG A 204 1.32 5.64 12.88
CA ARG A 204 1.59 6.86 12.11
C ARG A 204 1.78 6.57 10.62
N PHE A 205 2.48 5.49 10.28
CA PHE A 205 2.66 5.08 8.89
C PHE A 205 1.32 4.75 8.20
N LEU A 206 0.41 4.11 8.93
CA LEU A 206 -0.87 3.65 8.39
C LEU A 206 -1.98 4.70 8.49
N ALA A 207 -1.86 5.70 9.36
CA ALA A 207 -2.82 6.78 9.51
C ALA A 207 -3.16 7.47 8.17
N ASP A 208 -2.17 7.61 7.30
CA ASP A 208 -2.32 8.27 6.00
C ASP A 208 -2.46 7.30 4.82
N MET A 209 -2.60 6.00 5.10
CA MET A 209 -2.83 5.01 4.07
C MET A 209 -4.15 5.30 3.35
N SER A 210 -4.12 5.17 2.02
CA SER A 210 -5.34 5.22 1.21
C SER A 210 -5.52 3.95 0.39
N TYR A 211 -6.79 3.58 0.20
CA TYR A 211 -7.25 2.56 -0.72
C TYR A 211 -8.13 3.22 -1.77
N LYS A 212 -7.59 3.42 -2.96
CA LYS A 212 -8.28 4.07 -4.08
C LYS A 212 -8.82 3.02 -5.03
N GLN A 213 -10.13 3.02 -5.23
CA GLN A 213 -10.81 2.21 -6.22
C GLN A 213 -11.15 3.06 -7.44
N ILE A 214 -10.84 2.56 -8.64
CA ILE A 214 -11.09 3.22 -9.91
C ILE A 214 -11.80 2.23 -10.83
N TYR A 215 -13.06 2.53 -11.17
CA TYR A 215 -13.88 1.69 -12.03
C TYR A 215 -14.17 2.39 -13.35
N HIS A 216 -13.69 1.79 -14.45
CA HIS A 216 -13.93 2.29 -15.80
C HIS A 216 -15.05 1.52 -16.49
N PHE A 217 -15.99 2.27 -17.07
CA PHE A 217 -17.11 1.76 -17.84
C PHE A 217 -17.05 2.34 -19.27
N PRO A 218 -16.11 1.89 -20.12
CA PRO A 218 -15.91 2.50 -21.44
C PRO A 218 -17.16 2.45 -22.33
N ASP A 219 -18.00 1.43 -22.16
CA ASP A 219 -19.18 1.23 -23.00
C ASP A 219 -20.47 1.83 -22.41
N ARG A 220 -20.42 2.42 -21.20
CA ARG A 220 -21.60 2.98 -20.51
C ARG A 220 -21.22 4.12 -19.56
N THR A 221 -22.09 5.12 -19.45
CA THR A 221 -21.93 6.14 -18.40
C THR A 221 -22.61 5.70 -17.10
N VAL A 222 -22.05 6.10 -15.97
CA VAL A 222 -22.63 5.98 -14.64
C VAL A 222 -23.87 6.87 -14.54
N LYS A 223 -25.00 6.27 -14.13
CA LYS A 223 -26.23 6.99 -13.80
C LYS A 223 -26.28 7.35 -12.32
N LYS A 224 -25.84 6.43 -11.45
CA LYS A 224 -25.85 6.59 -10.00
C LYS A 224 -24.88 5.59 -9.38
N ALA A 225 -24.15 6.03 -8.35
CA ALA A 225 -23.47 5.17 -7.39
C ALA A 225 -24.08 5.39 -5.99
N ASP A 226 -24.04 4.38 -5.13
CA ASP A 226 -24.54 4.46 -3.75
C ASP A 226 -23.44 4.80 -2.72
N ASN A 227 -22.18 4.66 -3.10
CA ASN A 227 -21.05 4.93 -2.21
C ASN A 227 -20.87 6.44 -2.05
N LYS A 228 -20.89 6.90 -0.79
CA LYS A 228 -20.84 8.33 -0.43
C LYS A 228 -19.49 8.99 -0.71
N LEU A 229 -18.45 8.19 -0.89
CA LEU A 229 -17.11 8.64 -1.26
C LEU A 229 -16.87 8.55 -2.78
N GLY A 230 -17.89 8.15 -3.54
CA GLY A 230 -17.81 7.97 -4.98
C GLY A 230 -17.84 9.30 -5.73
N GLU A 231 -16.81 9.54 -6.52
CA GLU A 231 -16.70 10.65 -7.46
C GLU A 231 -16.83 10.12 -8.88
N ILE A 232 -17.75 10.68 -9.66
CA ILE A 232 -17.97 10.30 -11.06
C ILE A 232 -17.27 11.34 -11.92
N SER A 233 -16.51 10.88 -12.93
CA SER A 233 -15.84 11.76 -13.88
C SER A 233 -16.80 12.62 -14.71
N ASP A 234 -16.33 13.72 -15.28
CA ASP A 234 -17.15 14.65 -16.07
C ASP A 234 -17.81 13.97 -17.27
N GLU A 235 -17.07 13.08 -17.95
CA GLU A 235 -17.60 12.26 -19.04
C GLU A 235 -18.51 11.11 -18.56
N GLY A 236 -18.55 10.86 -17.25
CA GLY A 236 -19.43 9.88 -16.62
C GLY A 236 -18.99 8.43 -16.79
N HIS A 237 -17.81 8.15 -17.33
CA HIS A 237 -17.34 6.79 -17.60
C HIS A 237 -16.47 6.20 -16.49
N THR A 238 -16.06 7.01 -15.52
CA THR A 238 -15.19 6.55 -14.43
C THR A 238 -15.85 6.86 -13.09
N LEU A 239 -15.82 5.88 -12.17
CA LEU A 239 -16.15 6.07 -10.76
C LEU A 239 -14.86 5.88 -9.94
N THR A 240 -14.51 6.87 -9.13
CA THR A 240 -13.40 6.80 -8.18
C THR A 240 -13.93 6.82 -6.75
N ILE A 241 -13.41 5.94 -5.90
CA ILE A 241 -13.73 5.90 -4.47
C ILE A 241 -12.39 5.93 -3.73
N ASN A 242 -12.20 6.92 -2.86
CA ASN A 242 -10.97 7.05 -2.08
C ASN A 242 -11.24 6.77 -0.60
N ILE A 243 -10.82 5.61 -0.13
CA ILE A 243 -11.00 5.17 1.25
C ILE A 243 -9.72 5.44 2.03
N LYS A 244 -9.86 6.08 3.18
CA LYS A 244 -8.78 6.28 4.15
C LYS A 244 -9.18 5.52 5.42
N PRO A 245 -8.68 4.29 5.64
CA PRO A 245 -9.19 3.43 6.71
C PRO A 245 -9.07 4.01 8.12
N PHE A 246 -8.15 4.95 8.32
CA PHE A 246 -7.90 5.61 9.61
C PHE A 246 -8.47 7.03 9.70
N ASP A 247 -9.18 7.50 8.66
CA ASP A 247 -9.85 8.81 8.69
C ASP A 247 -11.14 8.74 9.52
N GLU A 248 -11.21 9.52 10.60
CA GLU A 248 -12.33 9.49 11.55
C GLU A 248 -13.67 9.87 10.91
N GLU A 249 -13.67 10.78 9.93
CA GLU A 249 -14.90 11.23 9.27
C GLU A 249 -15.44 10.16 8.32
N GLN A 250 -14.57 9.45 7.61
CA GLN A 250 -14.94 8.28 6.81
C GLN A 250 -15.42 7.12 7.68
N GLN A 251 -14.77 6.87 8.82
CA GLN A 251 -15.20 5.84 9.78
C GLN A 251 -16.60 6.12 10.34
N LYS A 252 -16.90 7.37 10.73
CA LYS A 252 -18.25 7.78 11.18
C LYS A 252 -19.31 7.53 10.10
N LYS A 253 -18.94 7.64 8.82
CA LYS A 253 -19.82 7.38 7.68
C LYS A 253 -19.94 5.90 7.30
N LYS A 254 -19.24 5.00 8.01
CA LYS A 254 -19.11 3.58 7.68
C LYS A 254 -18.68 3.38 6.22
N ALA A 255 -17.67 4.15 5.80
CA ALA A 255 -17.06 3.97 4.50
C ALA A 255 -16.57 2.53 4.34
N SER A 256 -16.78 1.96 3.16
CA SER A 256 -16.33 0.60 2.83
C SER A 256 -16.03 0.51 1.35
N VAL A 257 -15.34 -0.56 0.95
CA VAL A 257 -15.08 -0.91 -0.45
C VAL A 257 -16.35 -1.24 -1.24
N ALA A 258 -17.48 -1.46 -0.56
CA ALA A 258 -18.72 -1.84 -1.21
C ALA A 258 -19.31 -0.67 -2.01
N THR A 259 -19.73 -0.95 -3.25
CA THR A 259 -20.52 0.00 -4.02
C THR A 259 -21.43 -0.71 -5.00
N LYS A 260 -22.61 -0.14 -5.22
CA LYS A 260 -23.56 -0.48 -6.28
C LYS A 260 -23.66 0.69 -7.24
N VAL A 261 -23.47 0.38 -8.52
CA VAL A 261 -23.48 1.34 -9.60
C VAL A 261 -24.55 0.95 -10.61
N LYS A 262 -25.42 1.92 -10.91
CA LYS A 262 -26.39 1.83 -11.99
C LYS A 262 -25.82 2.53 -13.21
N LEU A 263 -25.72 1.82 -14.32
CA LEU A 263 -25.24 2.32 -15.60
C LEU A 263 -26.40 2.72 -16.53
N LYS A 264 -26.14 3.58 -17.51
CA LYS A 264 -27.12 3.97 -18.54
C LYS A 264 -27.27 2.90 -19.62
#